data_AF-A0A531JUK9-F1
#
_entry.id   AF-A0A531JUK9-F1
#
_cell.length_a   1.000
_cell.length_b   1.000
_cell.length_c   1.000
_cell.angle_alpha   90.00
_cell.angle_beta   90.00
_cell.angle_gamma   90.00
#
_symmetry.space_group_name_H-M   'P 1'
#
loop_
_entity.id
_entity.type
_entity.pdbx_description
1 polymer ?
#
loop_
_entity_poly.entity_id
_entity_poly.type
_entity_poly.pdbx_seq_one_letter_code
_entity_poly.pdbx_strand_id
1 'polypeptide(L)'
;MVEFDRHLATSGLKLDGVVLMPPQPHSSADPMPEPEVWRTLFQTSFVGPLSLLKSAIARMEPAPEAGRRCKVVIISGISSAQVLSHYATANVIRTAWLGEAKTLAFALGERGIYVNTLSLGGTPV
;
A
#
# COMPACT_ATOMS: atom_id res chain seq x y z
N MET A 1 1.41 11.87 8.91
CA MET A 1 1.53 11.48 7.48
C MET A 1 1.54 12.66 6.52
N VAL A 2 0.62 13.62 6.62
CA VAL A 2 0.57 14.81 5.74
C VAL A 2 1.90 15.59 5.70
N GLU A 3 2.61 15.65 6.82
CA GLU A 3 3.91 16.33 6.90
C GLU A 3 5.03 15.60 6.15
N PHE A 4 5.08 14.27 6.25
CA PHE A 4 6.07 13.46 5.53
C PHE A 4 5.82 13.48 4.01
N ASP A 5 4.56 13.41 3.60
CA ASP A 5 4.14 13.54 2.20
C ASP A 5 4.61 14.87 1.60
N ARG A 6 4.36 15.97 2.31
CA ARG A 6 4.83 17.31 1.91
C ARG A 6 6.35 17.39 1.86
N HIS A 7 7.03 16.86 2.87
CA HIS A 7 8.49 16.85 2.92
C HIS A 7 9.10 16.09 1.73
N LEU A 8 8.58 14.90 1.43
CA LEU A 8 9.00 14.10 0.28
C LEU A 8 8.73 14.85 -1.03
N ALA A 9 7.61 15.58 -1.12
CA ALA A 9 7.27 16.42 -2.26
C ALA A 9 8.17 17.67 -2.40
N THR A 10 8.88 18.11 -1.36
CA THR A 10 9.77 19.29 -1.45
C THR A 10 11.25 18.95 -1.40
N SER A 11 11.61 17.70 -1.08
CA SER A 11 13.01 17.31 -0.80
C SER A 11 13.92 17.23 -2.02
N GLY A 12 13.37 17.19 -3.24
CA GLY A 12 14.14 16.94 -4.48
C GLY A 12 14.75 15.53 -4.56
N LEU A 13 14.46 14.65 -3.60
CA LEU A 13 14.99 13.28 -3.56
C LEU A 13 14.40 12.46 -4.70
N LYS A 14 15.27 11.73 -5.39
CA LYS A 14 14.89 10.72 -6.38
C LYS A 14 14.80 9.37 -5.69
N LEU A 15 13.75 8.61 -5.98
CA LEU A 15 13.54 7.29 -5.40
C LEU A 15 13.71 6.21 -6.46
N ASP A 16 14.57 5.24 -6.17
CA ASP A 16 14.64 3.99 -6.96
C ASP A 16 13.59 2.98 -6.50
N GLY A 17 12.98 3.17 -5.33
CA GLY A 17 11.91 2.32 -4.88
C GLY A 17 11.26 2.76 -3.58
N VAL A 18 10.20 2.04 -3.21
CA VAL A 18 9.50 2.20 -1.95
C VAL A 18 9.02 0.84 -1.43
N VAL A 19 9.17 0.64 -0.12
CA VAL A 19 8.51 -0.44 0.60
C VAL A 19 7.41 0.22 1.43
N LEU A 20 6.16 -0.08 1.10
CA LEU A 20 4.99 0.40 1.84
C LEU A 20 4.53 -0.69 2.79
N MET A 21 4.44 -0.36 4.07
CA MET A 21 3.79 -1.18 5.09
C MET A 21 2.48 -0.48 5.49
N PRO A 22 1.32 -0.83 4.89
CA PRO A 22 0.06 -0.19 5.23
C PRO A 22 -0.25 -0.35 6.73
N PRO A 23 -0.75 0.71 7.41
CA PRO A 23 -1.14 0.63 8.80
C PRO A 23 -2.18 -0.47 9.03
N GLN A 24 -1.93 -1.32 10.02
CA GLN A 24 -2.84 -2.40 10.37
C GLN A 24 -4.12 -1.82 11.01
N PRO A 25 -5.31 -2.11 10.46
CA PRO A 25 -6.57 -1.83 11.13
C PRO A 25 -6.61 -2.57 12.48
N HIS A 26 -7.23 -1.98 13.50
CA HIS A 26 -7.47 -2.66 14.77
C HIS A 26 -8.20 -3.99 14.54
N SER A 27 -7.85 -5.01 15.33
CA SER A 27 -8.56 -6.29 15.30
C SER A 27 -10.03 -6.07 15.67
N SER A 28 -10.91 -6.60 14.84
CA SER A 28 -12.35 -6.61 15.08
C SER A 28 -12.93 -7.90 14.51
N ALA A 29 -13.79 -8.53 15.30
CA ALA A 29 -14.57 -9.68 14.87
C ALA A 29 -15.91 -9.30 14.23
N ASP A 30 -16.30 -8.02 14.28
CA ASP A 30 -17.52 -7.53 13.66
C ASP A 30 -17.36 -7.46 12.13
N PRO A 31 -18.08 -8.31 11.36
CA PRO A 31 -17.97 -8.32 9.90
C PRO A 31 -18.72 -7.18 9.22
N MET A 32 -19.62 -6.51 9.93
CA MET A 32 -20.48 -5.46 9.37
C MET A 32 -20.57 -4.27 10.34
N PRO A 33 -19.44 -3.61 10.64
CA PRO A 33 -19.45 -2.46 11.51
C PRO A 33 -20.18 -1.28 10.86
N GLU A 34 -20.56 -0.32 11.70
CA GLU A 34 -21.22 0.91 11.27
C GLU A 34 -20.42 1.65 10.17
N PRO A 35 -21.08 2.32 9.21
CA PRO A 35 -20.41 3.00 8.09
C PRO A 35 -19.28 3.95 8.50
N GLU A 36 -19.40 4.64 9.63
CA GLU A 36 -18.42 5.57 10.17
C GLU A 36 -17.10 4.87 10.54
N VAL A 37 -17.19 3.63 11.02
CA VAL A 37 -16.02 2.78 11.30
C VAL A 37 -15.30 2.47 9.99
N TRP A 38 -16.03 2.08 8.95
CA TRP A 38 -15.45 1.85 7.62
C TRP A 38 -14.76 3.08 7.07
N ARG A 39 -15.41 4.26 7.11
CA ARG A 39 -14.81 5.51 6.62
C ARG A 39 -13.50 5.81 7.34
N THR A 40 -13.48 5.65 8.66
CA THR A 40 -12.28 5.87 9.47
C THR A 40 -11.16 4.91 9.09
N LEU A 41 -11.45 3.61 9.01
CA LEU A 41 -10.45 2.59 8.70
C LEU A 41 -9.91 2.72 7.27
N PHE A 42 -10.77 2.99 6.27
CA PHE A 42 -10.30 3.25 4.90
C PHE A 42 -9.46 4.52 4.84
N GLN A 43 -9.84 5.58 5.55
CA GLN A 43 -9.07 6.81 5.55
C GLN A 43 -7.66 6.60 6.11
N THR A 44 -7.52 5.87 7.22
CA THR A 44 -6.24 5.72 7.94
C THR A 44 -5.38 4.59 7.39
N SER A 45 -5.97 3.49 6.93
CA SER A 45 -5.24 2.29 6.49
C SER A 45 -5.17 2.11 4.98
N PHE A 46 -5.90 2.90 4.19
CA PHE A 46 -5.88 2.81 2.72
C PHE A 46 -5.64 4.16 2.05
N VAL A 47 -6.58 5.10 2.13
CA VAL A 47 -6.55 6.37 1.38
C VAL A 47 -5.35 7.23 1.77
N GLY A 48 -5.09 7.40 3.07
CA GLY A 48 -3.92 8.14 3.55
C GLY A 48 -2.60 7.55 3.02
N PRO A 49 -2.31 6.26 3.26
CA PRO A 49 -1.10 5.60 2.76
C PRO A 49 -0.99 5.59 1.24
N LEU A 50 -2.11 5.51 0.52
CA LEU A 50 -2.13 5.60 -0.93
C LEU A 50 -1.68 6.98 -1.42
N SER A 51 -2.10 8.06 -0.74
CA SER A 51 -1.61 9.41 -1.05
C SER A 51 -0.09 9.51 -0.92
N LEU A 52 0.48 8.93 0.14
CA LEU A 52 1.93 8.91 0.33
C LEU A 52 2.64 8.10 -0.76
N LEU A 53 2.09 6.93 -1.11
CA LEU A 53 2.61 6.10 -2.20
C LEU A 53 2.61 6.87 -3.53
N LYS A 54 1.53 7.61 -3.82
CA LYS A 54 1.44 8.47 -5.01
C LYS A 54 2.59 9.49 -5.05
N SER A 55 2.86 10.17 -3.95
CA SER A 55 3.98 11.12 -3.87
C SER A 55 5.35 10.45 -4.02
N ALA A 56 5.53 9.25 -3.46
CA ALA A 56 6.75 8.47 -3.65
C ALA A 56 6.94 8.05 -5.12
N ILE A 57 5.89 7.58 -5.79
CA ILE A 57 5.93 7.24 -7.22
C ILE A 57 6.24 8.47 -8.07
N ALA A 58 5.75 9.66 -7.69
CA ALA A 58 6.08 10.90 -8.39
C ALA A 58 7.57 11.28 -8.32
N ARG A 59 8.34 10.67 -7.41
CA ARG A 59 9.80 10.84 -7.28
C ARG A 59 10.61 9.77 -8.01
N MET A 60 9.94 8.82 -8.64
CA MET A 60 10.59 7.75 -9.38
C MET A 60 10.84 8.19 -10.82
N GLU A 61 12.11 8.13 -11.24
CA GLU A 61 12.53 8.46 -12.60
C GLU A 61 13.12 7.20 -13.27
N PRO A 62 12.35 6.15 -13.55
CA PRO A 62 12.88 4.96 -14.23
C PRO A 62 13.49 5.33 -15.59
N ALA A 63 14.54 4.61 -16.00
CA ALA A 63 15.12 4.74 -17.34
C ALA A 63 15.28 3.34 -17.94
N PRO A 64 14.19 2.77 -18.49
CA PRO A 64 14.16 1.37 -18.89
C PRO A 64 15.26 0.96 -19.89
N GLU A 65 15.51 1.83 -20.87
CA GLU A 65 16.54 1.64 -21.89
C GLU A 65 17.96 1.67 -21.33
N ALA A 66 18.17 2.39 -20.23
CA ALA A 66 19.44 2.43 -19.50
C ALA A 66 19.54 1.35 -18.40
N GLY A 67 18.64 0.35 -18.41
CA GLY A 67 18.61 -0.73 -17.42
C GLY A 67 18.07 -0.32 -16.04
N ARG A 68 17.66 0.94 -15.84
CA ARG A 68 17.19 1.43 -14.53
C ARG A 68 15.67 1.28 -14.40
N ARG A 69 15.23 0.50 -13.42
CA ARG A 69 13.82 0.28 -13.08
C ARG A 69 13.57 0.70 -11.65
N CYS A 70 12.38 1.22 -11.36
CA CYS A 70 11.98 1.51 -10.00
C CYS A 70 11.11 0.38 -9.43
N LYS A 71 11.10 0.20 -8.11
CA LYS A 71 10.40 -0.91 -7.45
C LYS A 71 9.46 -0.42 -6.37
N VAL A 72 8.24 -0.93 -6.36
CA VAL A 72 7.28 -0.74 -5.27
C VAL A 72 6.98 -2.10 -4.69
N VAL A 73 7.16 -2.24 -3.38
CA VAL A 73 6.74 -3.43 -2.64
C VAL A 73 5.72 -3.01 -1.61
N ILE A 74 4.52 -3.60 -1.66
CA ILE A 74 3.48 -3.41 -0.65
C ILE A 74 3.45 -4.64 0.24
N ILE A 75 3.74 -4.46 1.53
CA ILE A 75 3.66 -5.54 2.51
C ILE A 75 2.18 -5.78 2.82
N SER A 76 1.65 -6.90 2.33
CA SER A 76 0.36 -7.42 2.76
C SER A 76 0.54 -8.40 3.92
N GLY A 77 -0.55 -8.94 4.44
CA GLY A 77 -0.51 -10.06 5.39
C GLY A 77 -1.37 -11.19 4.89
N ILE A 78 -1.15 -12.42 5.39
CA ILE A 78 -1.86 -13.63 4.99
C ILE A 78 -3.39 -13.48 4.97
N SER A 79 -3.94 -12.58 5.78
CA SER A 79 -5.38 -12.34 5.79
C SER A 79 -5.94 -11.67 4.52
N SER A 80 -5.05 -11.27 3.58
CA SER A 80 -5.42 -10.89 2.22
C SER A 80 -5.80 -12.08 1.34
N ALA A 81 -5.39 -13.29 1.74
CA ALA A 81 -5.63 -14.55 1.03
C ALA A 81 -6.48 -15.55 1.82
N GLN A 82 -6.59 -15.39 3.14
CA GLN A 82 -7.38 -16.26 4.03
C GLN A 82 -8.20 -15.42 5.01
N VAL A 83 -9.47 -15.77 5.22
CA VAL A 83 -10.31 -15.07 6.21
C VAL A 83 -9.83 -15.43 7.61
N LEU A 84 -9.43 -14.41 8.38
CA LEU A 84 -9.22 -14.56 9.81
C LEU A 84 -10.40 -13.93 10.54
N SER A 85 -11.10 -14.72 11.35
CA SER A 85 -12.35 -14.34 12.02
C SER A 85 -12.22 -13.14 12.96
N HIS A 86 -11.04 -12.92 13.55
CA HIS A 86 -10.75 -11.80 14.46
C HIS A 86 -10.24 -10.52 13.73
N TYR A 87 -10.26 -10.52 12.40
CA TYR A 87 -9.70 -9.47 11.53
C TYR A 87 -10.66 -9.10 10.39
N ALA A 88 -11.96 -9.08 10.66
CA ALA A 88 -12.97 -8.97 9.61
C ALA A 88 -12.78 -7.72 8.72
N THR A 89 -12.53 -6.55 9.33
CA THR A 89 -12.26 -5.30 8.61
C THR A 89 -10.91 -5.30 7.90
N ALA A 90 -9.88 -5.92 8.50
CA ALA A 90 -8.55 -6.01 7.91
C ALA A 90 -8.50 -6.95 6.69
N ASN A 91 -9.36 -7.98 6.63
CA ASN A 91 -9.51 -8.82 5.44
C ASN A 91 -9.89 -7.96 4.23
N VAL A 92 -10.92 -7.11 4.37
CA VAL A 92 -11.38 -6.21 3.29
C VAL A 92 -10.30 -5.21 2.86
N ILE A 93 -9.68 -4.52 3.81
CA ILE A 93 -8.68 -3.49 3.51
C ILE A 93 -7.44 -4.10 2.86
N ARG A 94 -7.01 -5.28 3.30
CA ARG A 94 -5.88 -5.97 2.68
C ARG A 94 -6.21 -6.45 1.27
N THR A 95 -7.43 -6.90 1.01
CA THR A 95 -7.88 -7.20 -0.36
C THR A 95 -7.90 -5.93 -1.23
N ALA A 96 -8.32 -4.78 -0.69
CA ALA A 96 -8.25 -3.51 -1.42
C ALA A 96 -6.81 -3.18 -1.85
N TRP A 97 -5.83 -3.38 -0.96
CA TRP A 97 -4.40 -3.23 -1.31
C TRP A 97 -3.93 -4.18 -2.40
N LEU A 98 -4.41 -5.44 -2.42
CA LEU A 98 -4.08 -6.36 -3.52
C LEU A 98 -4.67 -5.89 -4.85
N GLY A 99 -5.90 -5.39 -4.85
CA GLY A 99 -6.53 -4.81 -6.03
C GLY A 99 -5.74 -3.62 -6.56
N GLU A 100 -5.41 -2.67 -5.69
CA GLU A 100 -4.63 -1.49 -6.04
C GLU A 100 -3.24 -1.85 -6.58
N ALA A 101 -2.53 -2.78 -5.92
CA ALA A 101 -1.21 -3.21 -6.37
C ALA A 101 -1.23 -3.78 -7.78
N LYS A 102 -2.26 -4.57 -8.14
CA LYS A 102 -2.44 -5.10 -9.50
C LYS A 102 -2.70 -3.98 -10.50
N THR A 103 -3.57 -3.02 -10.15
CA THR A 103 -3.85 -1.85 -10.99
C THR A 103 -2.57 -1.06 -11.27
N LEU A 104 -1.79 -0.77 -10.23
CA LEU A 104 -0.53 -0.04 -10.37
C LEU A 104 0.53 -0.83 -11.12
N ALA A 105 0.65 -2.14 -10.90
CA ALA A 105 1.58 -3.00 -11.63
C ALA A 105 1.29 -2.97 -13.14
N PHE A 106 0.02 -3.06 -13.52
CA PHE A 106 -0.43 -2.96 -14.91
C PHE A 106 -0.15 -1.57 -15.49
N ALA A 107 -0.60 -0.51 -14.80
CA ALA A 107 -0.52 0.86 -15.32
C ALA A 107 0.91 1.43 -15.37
N LEU A 108 1.81 0.98 -14.50
CA LEU A 108 3.16 1.52 -14.38
C LEU A 108 4.26 0.62 -14.96
N GLY A 109 3.92 -0.62 -15.33
CA GLY A 109 4.87 -1.60 -15.84
C GLY A 109 5.63 -1.11 -17.08
N GLU A 110 4.92 -0.54 -18.06
CA GLU A 110 5.52 0.03 -19.28
C GLU A 110 6.41 1.24 -18.99
N ARG A 111 6.13 1.98 -17.91
CA ARG A 111 6.98 3.07 -17.44
C ARG A 111 8.25 2.57 -16.72
N GLY A 112 8.39 1.27 -16.50
CA GLY A 112 9.54 0.68 -15.81
C GLY A 112 9.48 0.76 -14.29
N ILE A 113 8.29 0.95 -13.71
CA ILE A 113 8.06 0.86 -12.26
C ILE A 113 7.33 -0.45 -11.99
N TYR A 114 7.96 -1.36 -11.24
CA TYR A 114 7.38 -2.67 -10.97
C TYR A 114 6.79 -2.71 -9.57
N VAL A 115 5.50 -3.01 -9.49
CA VAL A 115 4.74 -3.07 -8.24
C VAL A 115 4.45 -4.52 -7.90
N ASN A 116 4.82 -4.93 -6.68
CA ASN A 116 4.57 -6.27 -6.17
C ASN A 116 4.03 -6.20 -4.75
N THR A 117 3.32 -7.26 -4.35
CA THR A 117 2.88 -7.46 -2.97
C THR A 117 3.68 -8.57 -2.34
N LEU A 118 4.14 -8.37 -1.11
CA LEU A 118 4.75 -9.43 -0.30
C LEU A 118 3.80 -9.75 0.85
N SER A 119 3.22 -10.96 0.83
CA SER A 119 2.38 -11.44 1.93
C SER A 119 3.24 -12.12 2.97
N LEU A 120 3.34 -11.50 4.15
CA LEU A 120 3.99 -12.13 5.30
C LEU A 120 3.01 -13.06 6.02
N GLY A 121 3.51 -14.21 6.46
CA GLY A 121 2.77 -15.16 7.31
C GLY A 121 2.60 -14.63 8.74
N GLY A 122 2.26 -15.54 9.67
CA GLY A 122 2.21 -15.22 11.11
C GLY A 122 3.57 -14.75 11.59
N THR A 123 3.78 -13.44 11.61
CA THR A 123 4.97 -12.81 12.19
C THR A 123 4.57 -12.45 13.63
N PRO A 124 5.25 -12.96 14.66
CA PRO A 124 4.97 -12.54 16.02
C PRO A 124 5.23 -11.03 16.12
N VAL A 125 4.22 -10.28 16.55
CA VAL A 125 4.36 -8.91 17.03
C VAL A 125 4.42 -8.93 18.55
#